data_AF-A0AAV8SYA6-F1
#
_entry.id   AF-A0AAV8SYA6-F1
#
_cell.length_a   1.000
_cell.length_b   1.000
_cell.length_c   1.000
_cell.angle_alpha   90.00
_cell.angle_beta   90.00
_cell.angle_gamma   90.00
#
_symmetry.space_group_name_H-M   'P 1'
#
loop_
_entity.id
_entity.type
_entity.pdbx_description
1 polymer ?
#
loop_
_entity_poly.entity_id
_entity_poly.type
_entity_poly.pdbx_seq_one_letter_code
_entity_poly.pdbx_strand_id
1 'polypeptide(L)'
;MPTVSVGRDRLFAALGRKYTQEEFEDLCFSFGIELDDVTTEKAIIRKEKHLDEEEAEGDEEIIYKIEVPANRYDLLCLEGLAQALRIFNKQDKMPTYKLANISKESTIKMHVKPEALPPVEINFVPLKQDKAFRADELMEFYKVSEPKS
;
A
#
# COMPACT_ATOMS: atom_id res chain seq x y z
N MET A 1 3.49 14.66 0.30
CA MET A 1 3.50 13.46 -0.58
C MET A 1 3.78 12.25 0.31
N PRO A 2 3.53 10.97 -0.04
CA PRO A 2 3.98 9.89 0.84
C PRO A 2 5.50 9.96 1.04
N THR A 3 5.93 9.92 2.29
CA THR A 3 7.34 9.95 2.68
C THR A 3 7.80 8.54 3.00
N VAL A 4 8.91 8.12 2.39
CA VAL A 4 9.52 6.81 2.60
C VAL A 4 10.85 7.01 3.32
N SER A 5 10.98 6.45 4.52
CA SER A 5 12.22 6.47 5.30
C SER A 5 13.08 5.25 4.94
N VAL A 6 14.29 5.47 4.47
CA VAL A 6 15.24 4.40 4.10
C VAL A 6 16.62 4.65 4.69
N GLY A 7 17.28 3.60 5.16
CA GLY A 7 18.68 3.66 5.59
C GLY A 7 19.60 3.97 4.41
N ARG A 8 20.40 5.05 4.52
CA ARG A 8 21.28 5.54 3.45
C ARG A 8 22.23 4.46 2.97
N ASP A 9 22.90 3.80 3.90
CA ASP A 9 23.97 2.85 3.56
C ASP A 9 23.39 1.60 2.89
N ARG A 10 22.21 1.17 3.32
CA ARG A 10 21.46 0.07 2.68
C ARG A 10 20.97 0.45 1.29
N LEU A 11 20.47 1.67 1.12
CA LEU A 11 20.06 2.20 -0.18
C LEU A 11 21.26 2.25 -1.14
N PHE A 12 22.39 2.80 -0.72
CA PHE A 12 23.60 2.89 -1.55
C PHE A 12 24.17 1.51 -1.89
N ALA A 13 24.11 0.56 -0.95
CA ALA A 13 24.46 -0.82 -1.23
C ALA A 13 23.55 -1.43 -2.32
N ALA A 14 22.24 -1.18 -2.25
CA ALA A 14 21.28 -1.66 -3.26
C ALA A 14 21.47 -1.01 -4.63
N LEU A 15 21.81 0.28 -4.68
CA LEU A 15 22.15 1.03 -5.89
C LEU A 15 23.51 0.61 -6.50
N GLY A 16 24.37 -0.05 -5.71
CA GLY A 16 25.69 -0.51 -6.15
C GLY A 16 26.74 0.59 -6.26
N ARG A 17 26.45 1.80 -5.77
CA ARG A 17 27.43 2.89 -5.65
C ARG A 17 27.09 3.76 -4.44
N LYS A 18 28.11 4.39 -3.86
CA LYS A 18 27.93 5.43 -2.85
C LYS A 18 27.70 6.76 -3.55
N TYR A 19 26.86 7.59 -2.96
CA TYR A 19 26.58 8.95 -3.42
C TYR A 19 26.98 9.93 -2.33
N THR A 20 27.42 11.13 -2.72
CA THR A 20 27.33 12.28 -1.81
C THR A 20 25.86 12.69 -1.67
N GLN A 21 25.54 13.53 -0.68
CA GLN A 21 24.17 14.03 -0.53
C GLN A 21 23.73 14.84 -1.77
N GLU A 22 24.57 15.75 -2.25
CA GLU A 22 24.32 16.56 -3.45
C GLU A 22 24.09 15.68 -4.70
N GLU A 23 24.93 14.67 -4.92
CA GLU A 23 24.75 13.73 -6.04
C GLU A 23 23.44 12.94 -5.95
N PHE A 24 22.99 12.64 -4.72
CA PHE A 24 21.74 11.93 -4.50
C PHE A 24 20.52 12.86 -4.66
N GLU A 25 20.61 14.10 -4.20
CA GLU A 25 19.60 15.14 -4.42
C GLU A 25 19.40 15.40 -5.92
N ASP A 26 20.49 15.52 -6.69
CA ASP A 26 20.45 15.67 -8.14
C ASP A 26 19.78 14.47 -8.84
N LEU A 27 20.06 13.25 -8.37
CA LEU A 27 19.43 12.03 -8.87
C LEU A 27 17.92 12.01 -8.57
N CYS A 28 17.54 12.36 -7.33
CA CYS A 28 16.15 12.46 -6.92
C CYS A 28 15.40 13.48 -7.79
N PHE A 29 15.95 14.67 -7.95
CA PHE A 29 15.38 15.73 -8.78
C PHE A 29 15.21 15.29 -10.24
N SER A 30 16.25 14.67 -10.82
CA SER A 30 16.21 14.17 -12.21
C SER A 30 15.16 13.07 -12.41
N PHE A 31 14.90 12.27 -11.38
CA PHE A 31 13.90 11.21 -11.40
C PHE A 31 12.47 11.70 -11.11
N GLY A 32 12.34 12.85 -10.43
CA GLY A 32 11.05 13.43 -10.02
C GLY A 32 10.59 12.98 -8.62
N ILE A 33 11.53 12.75 -7.71
CA ILE A 33 11.31 12.53 -6.27
C ILE A 33 12.16 13.53 -5.49
N GLU A 34 11.90 13.70 -4.19
CA GLU A 34 12.58 14.72 -3.37
C GLU A 34 13.20 14.10 -2.12
N LEU A 35 14.45 14.44 -1.82
CA LEU A 35 15.04 14.16 -0.52
C LEU A 35 14.61 15.27 0.44
N ASP A 36 13.67 14.97 1.33
CA ASP A 36 13.04 15.95 2.23
C ASP A 36 13.87 16.22 3.48
N ASP A 37 14.39 15.15 4.11
CA ASP A 37 15.11 15.25 5.37
C ASP A 37 16.17 14.14 5.51
N VAL A 38 17.24 14.45 6.24
CA VAL A 38 18.33 13.52 6.58
C VAL A 38 18.45 13.48 8.08
N THR A 39 18.13 12.33 8.67
CA THR A 39 18.11 12.13 10.12
C THR A 39 18.92 10.90 10.51
N THR A 40 19.08 10.65 11.80
CA THR A 40 19.65 9.40 12.30
C THR A 40 18.61 8.65 13.13
N GLU A 41 18.73 7.33 13.20
CA GLU A 41 17.79 6.52 13.98
C GLU A 41 17.74 6.95 15.45
N LYS A 42 18.91 7.24 16.06
CA LYS A 42 19.01 7.87 17.39
C LYS A 42 18.16 9.15 17.51
N ALA A 43 18.20 10.03 16.51
CA ALA A 43 17.46 11.30 16.53
C ALA A 43 15.95 11.11 16.34
N ILE A 44 15.52 10.05 15.62
CA ILE A 44 14.11 9.69 15.47
C ILE A 44 13.57 9.16 16.80
N ILE A 45 14.27 8.21 17.43
CA ILE A 45 13.87 7.62 18.73
C ILE A 45 13.75 8.70 19.79
N ARG A 46 14.68 9.67 19.82
CA ARG A 46 14.63 10.83 20.71
C ARG A 46 13.33 11.61 20.57
N LYS A 47 12.97 11.98 19.33
CA LYS A 47 11.75 12.77 19.06
C LYS A 47 10.48 11.99 19.38
N GLU A 48 10.42 10.71 19.02
CA GLU A 48 9.23 9.89 19.22
C GLU A 48 8.99 9.52 20.68
N LYS A 49 10.05 9.21 21.44
CA LYS A 49 9.93 8.76 22.84
C LYS A 49 10.08 9.87 23.88
N HIS A 50 10.37 11.11 23.47
CA HIS A 50 10.57 12.25 24.38
C HIS A 50 11.65 11.98 25.45
N LEU A 51 12.72 11.29 25.06
CA LEU A 51 13.83 10.91 25.94
C LEU A 51 14.96 11.96 25.89
N ASP A 52 15.68 12.11 26.99
CA ASP A 52 16.88 12.96 27.09
C ASP A 52 18.09 12.30 26.38
N GLU A 53 19.13 13.10 26.07
CA GLU A 53 20.21 12.73 25.13
C GLU A 53 20.99 11.46 25.49
N GLU A 54 21.01 11.06 26.77
CA GLU A 54 21.76 9.91 27.28
C GLU A 54 20.98 8.59 27.26
N GLU A 55 19.65 8.61 27.09
CA GLU A 55 18.79 7.41 27.16
C GLU A 55 18.41 6.83 25.77
N ALA A 56 18.79 7.51 24.69
CA ALA A 56 18.49 7.06 23.33
C ALA A 56 19.50 5.99 22.87
N GLU A 57 19.18 4.73 23.15
CA GLU A 57 19.87 3.57 22.58
C GLU A 57 19.39 3.34 21.15
N GLY A 58 20.27 3.54 20.17
CA GLY A 58 19.98 3.37 18.75
C GLY A 58 21.26 3.43 17.92
N ASP A 59 21.20 2.98 16.67
CA ASP A 59 22.36 3.01 15.79
C ASP A 59 22.58 4.41 15.19
N GLU A 60 23.83 4.73 14.84
CA GLU A 60 24.16 5.96 14.09
C GLU A 60 23.78 5.84 12.60
N GLU A 61 22.87 4.93 12.26
CA GLU A 61 22.40 4.76 10.89
C GLU A 61 21.70 6.03 10.42
N ILE A 62 22.18 6.55 9.28
CA ILE A 62 21.62 7.73 8.64
C ILE A 62 20.40 7.30 7.83
N ILE A 63 19.28 7.93 8.11
CA ILE A 63 17.99 7.71 7.46
C ILE A 63 17.66 8.88 6.55
N TYR A 64 17.39 8.55 5.29
CA TYR A 64 16.86 9.47 4.28
C TYR A 64 15.34 9.39 4.26
N LYS A 65 14.69 10.54 4.36
CA LYS A 65 13.25 10.68 4.13
C LYS A 65 13.04 11.20 2.73
N ILE A 66 12.44 10.36 1.90
CA ILE A 66 12.25 10.65 0.48
C ILE A 66 10.75 10.84 0.24
N GLU A 67 10.35 12.00 -0.27
CA GLU A 67 8.99 12.22 -0.75
C GLU A 67 8.83 11.64 -2.16
N VAL A 68 7.80 10.80 -2.33
CA VAL A 68 7.48 10.16 -3.62
C VAL A 68 6.07 10.52 -4.08
N PRO A 69 5.80 10.59 -5.39
CA PRO A 69 4.45 10.84 -5.90
C PRO A 69 3.42 9.81 -5.40
N ALA A 70 2.23 10.27 -5.01
CA ALA A 70 1.18 9.41 -4.44
C ALA A 70 0.64 8.32 -5.40
N ASN A 71 0.90 8.45 -6.70
CA ASN A 71 0.52 7.51 -7.74
C ASN A 71 1.61 6.45 -8.04
N ARG A 72 2.76 6.47 -7.34
CA ARG A 72 3.89 5.55 -7.55
C ARG A 72 4.03 4.55 -6.41
N TYR A 73 3.13 3.57 -6.37
CA TYR A 73 3.11 2.53 -5.33
C TYR A 73 4.36 1.65 -5.31
N ASP A 74 5.03 1.52 -6.46
CA ASP A 74 6.29 0.78 -6.60
C ASP A 74 7.45 1.45 -5.85
N LEU A 75 7.33 2.69 -5.39
CA LEU A 75 8.39 3.43 -4.69
C LEU A 75 8.23 3.42 -3.16
N LEU A 76 7.24 2.71 -2.62
CA LEU A 76 6.93 2.73 -1.18
C LEU A 76 7.85 1.84 -0.33
N CYS A 77 8.90 1.27 -0.92
CA CYS A 77 9.90 0.48 -0.23
C CYS A 77 11.30 0.68 -0.83
N LEU A 78 12.33 0.27 -0.08
CA LEU A 78 13.74 0.38 -0.48
C LEU A 78 14.03 -0.37 -1.78
N GLU A 79 13.50 -1.58 -1.93
CA GLU A 79 13.72 -2.43 -3.10
C GLU A 79 13.15 -1.79 -4.37
N GLY A 80 11.96 -1.22 -4.24
CA GLY A 80 11.27 -0.53 -5.31
C GLY A 80 11.99 0.74 -5.76
N LEU A 81 12.40 1.58 -4.80
CA LEU A 81 13.25 2.75 -5.05
C LEU A 81 14.55 2.37 -5.73
N ALA A 82 15.28 1.39 -5.19
CA ALA A 82 16.55 0.96 -5.74
C ALA A 82 16.40 0.40 -7.18
N GLN A 83 15.39 -0.43 -7.43
CA GLN A 83 15.11 -0.96 -8.75
C GLN A 83 14.79 0.16 -9.75
N ALA A 84 13.89 1.08 -9.38
CA ALA A 84 13.47 2.15 -10.27
C ALA A 84 14.62 3.11 -10.60
N LEU A 85 15.42 3.51 -9.61
CA LEU A 85 16.58 4.39 -9.80
C LEU A 85 17.69 3.72 -10.64
N ARG A 86 17.92 2.41 -10.46
CA ARG A 86 18.89 1.65 -11.27
C ARG A 86 18.45 1.54 -12.72
N ILE A 87 17.16 1.30 -12.98
CA ILE A 87 16.61 1.27 -14.34
C ILE A 87 16.70 2.66 -14.98
N PHE A 88 16.36 3.72 -14.25
CA PHE A 88 16.47 5.10 -14.71
C PHE A 88 17.90 5.46 -15.13
N ASN A 89 18.89 5.07 -14.30
CA ASN A 89 20.31 5.23 -14.60
C ASN A 89 20.85 4.23 -15.64
N LYS A 90 19.98 3.42 -16.27
CA LYS A 90 20.32 2.42 -17.29
C LYS A 90 21.31 1.34 -16.78
N GLN A 91 21.38 1.13 -15.47
CA GLN A 91 22.20 0.08 -14.86
C GLN A 91 21.54 -1.28 -15.02
N ASP A 92 20.21 -1.33 -14.91
CA ASP A 92 19.42 -2.54 -15.09
C ASP A 92 18.42 -2.41 -16.24
N LYS A 93 18.02 -3.58 -16.77
CA LYS A 93 16.90 -3.67 -17.72
C LYS A 93 15.58 -3.71 -16.96
N MET A 94 14.51 -3.27 -17.61
CA MET A 94 13.15 -3.39 -17.09
C MET A 94 12.85 -4.85 -16.73
N PRO A 95 12.43 -5.14 -15.48
CA PRO A 95 12.15 -6.50 -15.04
C PRO A 95 10.90 -7.05 -15.72
N THR A 96 10.87 -8.36 -15.94
CA THR A 96 9.69 -9.07 -16.44
C THR A 96 9.15 -9.97 -15.35
N TYR A 97 7.99 -9.61 -14.80
CA TYR A 97 7.31 -10.40 -13.79
C TYR A 97 6.51 -11.53 -14.46
N LYS A 98 6.63 -12.75 -13.93
CA LYS A 98 5.89 -13.93 -14.41
C LYS A 98 5.26 -14.64 -13.24
N LEU A 99 4.05 -15.15 -13.45
CA LEU A 99 3.41 -16.03 -12.48
C LEU A 99 4.15 -17.37 -12.47
N ALA A 100 4.54 -17.85 -11.29
CA ALA A 100 5.06 -19.21 -11.14
C ALA A 100 3.96 -20.21 -11.51
N ASN A 101 4.33 -21.30 -12.20
CA ASN A 101 3.39 -22.37 -12.50
C ASN A 101 3.19 -23.22 -11.24
N ILE A 102 2.02 -23.09 -10.61
CA ILE A 102 1.67 -23.79 -9.37
C ILE A 102 0.83 -25.01 -9.73
N SER A 103 1.16 -26.17 -9.16
CA SER A 103 0.38 -27.40 -9.39
C SER A 103 -1.04 -27.25 -8.82
N LYS A 104 -2.02 -27.95 -9.41
CA LYS A 104 -3.40 -27.97 -8.90
C LYS A 104 -3.48 -28.46 -7.45
N GLU A 105 -2.59 -29.35 -7.06
CA GLU A 105 -2.50 -29.92 -5.71
C GLU A 105 -2.10 -28.87 -4.66
N SER A 106 -1.38 -27.82 -5.07
CA SER A 106 -0.95 -26.72 -4.20
C SER A 106 -1.96 -25.55 -4.17
N THR A 107 -3.08 -25.66 -4.88
CA THR A 107 -4.09 -24.58 -4.96
C THR A 107 -5.09 -24.70 -3.81
N ILE A 108 -5.14 -23.71 -2.94
CA ILE A 108 -6.13 -23.65 -1.85
C ILE A 108 -7.48 -23.18 -2.42
N LYS A 109 -8.55 -23.89 -2.08
CA LYS A 109 -9.92 -23.55 -2.50
C LYS A 109 -10.75 -23.11 -1.29
N MET A 110 -11.19 -21.85 -1.30
CA MET A 110 -12.15 -21.34 -0.32
C MET A 110 -13.58 -21.62 -0.79
N HIS A 111 -14.35 -22.35 0.03
CA HIS A 111 -15.77 -22.61 -0.22
C HIS A 111 -16.61 -21.67 0.65
N VAL A 112 -17.12 -20.60 0.04
CA VAL A 112 -18.04 -19.67 0.72
C VAL A 112 -19.45 -20.27 0.72
N LYS A 113 -19.98 -20.56 1.90
CA LYS A 113 -21.38 -21.01 2.04
C LYS A 113 -22.29 -19.78 2.00
N PRO A 114 -23.46 -19.85 1.32
CA PRO A 114 -24.48 -18.84 1.49
C PRO A 114 -24.98 -18.90 2.95
N GLU A 115 -24.83 -17.81 3.70
CA GLU A 115 -25.41 -17.67 5.05
C GLU A 115 -26.87 -17.20 4.99
N ALA A 116 -27.23 -16.52 3.89
CA ALA A 116 -28.61 -16.12 3.62
C ALA A 116 -29.33 -17.19 2.78
N LEU A 117 -30.57 -17.49 3.18
CA LEU A 117 -31.51 -18.24 2.36
C LEU A 117 -31.73 -17.50 1.03
N PRO A 118 -31.95 -18.20 -0.09
CA PRO A 118 -32.30 -17.55 -1.35
C PRO A 118 -33.61 -16.75 -1.18
N PRO A 119 -33.82 -15.65 -1.93
CA PRO A 119 -35.01 -14.78 -1.78
C PRO A 119 -36.36 -15.52 -1.84
N VAL A 120 -36.41 -16.63 -2.57
CA VAL A 120 -37.60 -17.48 -2.72
C VAL A 120 -37.98 -18.24 -1.43
N GLU A 121 -37.06 -18.34 -0.47
CA GLU A 121 -37.22 -19.06 0.80
C GLU A 121 -37.43 -18.11 1.99
N ILE A 122 -37.43 -16.79 1.78
CA ILE A 122 -37.59 -15.80 2.85
C ILE A 122 -38.95 -15.11 2.74
N ASN A 123 -39.74 -15.15 3.82
CA ASN A 123 -41.03 -14.47 3.93
C ASN A 123 -40.95 -13.30 4.93
N PHE A 124 -41.50 -12.15 4.54
CA PHE A 124 -41.54 -10.93 5.33
C PHE A 124 -42.98 -10.41 5.43
N VAL A 125 -43.31 -9.78 6.56
CA VAL A 125 -44.53 -8.96 6.70
C VAL A 125 -44.08 -7.50 6.79
N PRO A 126 -44.30 -6.68 5.76
CA PRO A 126 -43.86 -5.29 5.75
C PRO A 126 -44.56 -4.44 6.81
N LEU A 127 -43.88 -3.41 7.30
CA LEU A 127 -44.47 -2.44 8.22
C LEU A 127 -45.71 -1.79 7.56
N LYS A 128 -46.87 -1.87 8.24
CA LYS A 128 -48.19 -1.39 7.78
C LYS A 128 -48.88 -2.26 6.71
N GLN A 129 -48.47 -3.51 6.53
CA GLN A 129 -49.17 -4.48 5.69
C GLN A 129 -49.55 -5.71 6.53
N ASP A 130 -50.75 -6.26 6.30
CA ASP A 130 -51.21 -7.47 6.98
C ASP A 130 -50.89 -8.76 6.19
N LYS A 131 -50.36 -8.62 4.97
CA LYS A 131 -50.02 -9.71 4.07
C LYS A 131 -48.53 -10.04 4.16
N ALA A 132 -48.19 -11.33 4.28
CA ALA A 132 -46.83 -11.82 4.12
C ALA A 132 -46.45 -11.90 2.63
N PHE A 133 -45.23 -11.48 2.31
CA PHE A 133 -44.65 -11.51 0.97
C PHE A 133 -43.35 -12.30 1.01
N ARG A 134 -43.09 -13.07 -0.04
CA ARG A 134 -41.75 -13.58 -0.28
C ARG A 134 -40.81 -12.44 -0.66
N ALA A 135 -39.51 -12.59 -0.40
CA ALA A 135 -38.56 -11.50 -0.58
C ALA A 135 -38.46 -11.01 -2.04
N ASP A 136 -38.64 -11.89 -3.02
CA ASP A 136 -38.69 -11.53 -4.45
C ASP A 136 -39.93 -10.71 -4.79
N GLU A 137 -41.11 -11.16 -4.34
CA GLU A 137 -42.39 -10.46 -4.52
C GLU A 137 -42.40 -9.10 -3.81
N LEU A 138 -41.80 -9.03 -2.62
CA LEU A 138 -41.73 -7.80 -1.85
C LEU A 138 -40.90 -6.73 -2.56
N MET A 139 -39.75 -7.12 -3.14
CA MET A 139 -38.90 -6.23 -3.92
C MET A 139 -39.61 -5.71 -5.17
N GLU A 140 -40.47 -6.51 -5.79
CA GLU A 140 -41.28 -6.10 -6.94
C GLU A 140 -42.42 -5.16 -6.54
N PHE A 141 -43.10 -5.44 -5.42
CA PHE A 141 -44.13 -4.57 -4.85
C PHE A 141 -43.59 -3.14 -4.61
N TYR A 142 -42.39 -3.02 -4.02
CA TYR A 142 -41.81 -1.70 -3.77
C TYR A 142 -41.39 -0.95 -5.03
N LYS A 143 -40.90 -1.66 -6.06
CA LYS A 143 -40.55 -1.05 -7.36
C LYS A 143 -41.76 -0.45 -8.09
N VAL A 144 -42.94 -1.04 -7.93
CA VAL A 144 -44.19 -0.54 -8.55
C VAL A 144 -44.79 0.63 -7.75
N SER A 145 -44.44 0.75 -6.46
CA SER A 145 -44.97 1.77 -5.54
C SER A 145 -44.19 3.09 -5.50
N GLU A 146 -43.11 3.25 -6.29
CA GLU A 146 -42.44 4.54 -6.39
C GLU A 146 -43.40 5.61 -6.94
N PRO A 147 -43.50 6.80 -6.32
CA PRO A 147 -44.25 7.90 -6.89
C PRO A 147 -43.56 8.31 -8.20
N LYS A 148 -44.32 8.26 -9.31
CA LYS A 148 -43.91 8.93 -10.54
C LYS A 148 -43.67 10.41 -10.20
N SER A 149 -42.43 10.86 -10.32
CA SER A 149 -42.06 12.28 -10.23
C SER A 149 -42.78 13.10 -11.29
#